data_AF-A0AAU9XH12-F1
#
_entry.id   AF-A0AAU9XH12-F1
#
_cell.length_a   1.000
_cell.length_b   1.000
_cell.length_c   1.000
_cell.angle_alpha   90.00
_cell.angle_beta   90.00
_cell.angle_gamma   90.00
#
_symmetry.space_group_name_H-M   'P 1'
#
loop_
_entity.id
_entity.type
_entity.pdbx_description
1 polymer ?
#
loop_
_entity_poly.entity_id
_entity_poly.type
_entity_poly.pdbx_seq_one_letter_code
_entity_poly.pdbx_strand_id
1 'polypeptide(L)'
;MAKYFVDCVEEVGGCPSLLRTDCGTENVVIAGVQSFLRAECDDDLAGEKAHCYGPSTGNQWIEAWWSYYCRSCLTWWITFFKDLMDRGVFLPGNTLHQEFLWFCFAELIQQDLDFVKIH
;
A
#
# COMPACT_ATOMS: atom_id res chain seq x y z
N MET A 1 6.39 1.20 -1.28
CA MET A 1 5.83 1.48 0.06
C MET A 1 6.40 2.75 0.70
N ALA A 2 7.73 2.91 0.77
CA ALA A 2 8.34 4.09 1.39
C ALA A 2 7.92 5.45 0.79
N LYS A 3 7.75 5.54 -0.53
CA LYS A 3 7.25 6.76 -1.18
C LYS A 3 5.88 7.20 -0.65
N TYR A 4 4.90 6.28 -0.65
CA TYR A 4 3.56 6.55 -0.13
C TYR A 4 3.56 6.98 1.34
N PHE A 5 4.49 6.44 2.15
CA PHE A 5 4.64 6.86 3.54
C PHE A 5 5.09 8.32 3.65
N VAL A 6 6.11 8.71 2.88
CA VAL A 6 6.62 10.09 2.85
C VAL A 6 5.57 11.06 2.32
N ASP A 7 4.91 10.71 1.20
CA ASP A 7 3.85 11.53 0.60
C ASP A 7 2.71 11.76 1.62
N CYS A 8 2.36 10.74 2.42
CA CYS A 8 1.35 10.85 3.47
C CYS A 8 1.79 11.76 4.64
N VAL A 9 3.04 11.65 5.10
CA VAL A 9 3.60 12.54 6.13
C VAL A 9 3.58 14.00 5.66
N GLU A 10 3.89 14.23 4.39
CA GLU A 10 3.83 15.55 3.77
C GLU A 10 2.39 16.08 3.64
N GLU A 11 1.45 15.24 3.17
CA GLU A 11 0.02 15.58 3.03
C GLU A 11 -0.62 15.94 4.38
N VAL A 12 -0.31 15.18 5.43
CA VAL A 12 -0.85 15.40 6.79
C VAL A 12 -0.11 16.52 7.53
N GLY A 13 1.09 16.89 7.09
CA GLY A 13 1.95 17.88 7.75
C GLY A 13 2.47 17.41 9.12
N GLY A 14 2.58 16.10 9.33
CA GLY A 14 2.94 15.52 10.61
C GLY A 14 3.49 14.10 10.50
N CYS A 15 4.32 13.71 11.48
CA CYS A 15 4.96 12.39 11.55
C CYS A 15 4.34 11.56 12.70
N PRO A 16 4.00 10.27 12.47
CA PRO A 16 3.43 9.42 13.52
C PRO A 16 4.43 9.18 14.66
N SER A 17 3.96 9.07 15.90
CA SER A 17 4.84 8.84 17.08
C SER A 17 5.35 7.39 17.22
N LEU A 18 4.74 6.43 16.53
CA LEU A 18 5.21 5.05 16.50
C LEU A 18 4.71 4.40 15.23
N LEU A 19 5.63 3.77 14.49
CA LEU A 19 5.30 3.01 13.30
C LEU A 19 5.56 1.54 13.55
N ARG A 20 4.56 0.71 13.28
CA ARG A 20 4.68 -0.74 13.35
C ARG A 20 4.58 -1.34 11.96
N THR A 21 5.54 -2.17 11.60
CA THR A 21 5.52 -2.91 10.33
C THR A 21 5.79 -4.40 10.56
N ASP A 22 5.47 -5.22 9.57
CA ASP A 22 5.96 -6.60 9.56
C ASP A 22 7.47 -6.64 9.22
N CYS A 23 8.07 -7.83 9.29
CA CYS A 23 9.48 -8.06 8.96
C CYS A 23 9.77 -8.10 7.44
N GLY A 24 8.99 -7.40 6.61
CA GLY A 24 9.25 -7.30 5.18
C GLY A 24 10.51 -6.48 4.88
N THR A 25 11.32 -6.92 3.91
CA THR A 25 12.54 -6.20 3.48
C THR A 25 12.23 -4.81 2.91
N GLU A 26 11.06 -4.63 2.33
CA GLU A 26 10.56 -3.34 1.83
C GLU A 26 10.24 -2.34 2.95
N ASN A 27 10.00 -2.82 4.17
CA ASN A 27 9.64 -2.01 5.33
C ASN A 27 10.86 -1.49 6.10
N VAL A 28 12.06 -2.01 5.80
CA VAL A 28 13.32 -1.52 6.37
C VAL A 28 13.55 -0.04 6.02
N VAL A 29 13.24 0.35 4.79
CA VAL A 29 13.37 1.75 4.35
C VAL A 29 12.42 2.66 5.12
N ILE A 30 11.19 2.20 5.35
CA ILE A 30 10.16 2.92 6.11
C ILE A 30 10.58 3.10 7.57
N ALA A 31 11.13 2.05 8.19
CA ALA A 31 11.67 2.11 9.54
C ALA A 31 12.77 3.18 9.66
N GLY A 32 13.71 3.22 8.70
CA GLY A 32 14.76 4.23 8.68
C GLY A 32 14.23 5.65 8.51
N VAL A 33 13.28 5.86 7.59
CA VAL A 33 12.65 7.19 7.38
C VAL A 33 11.93 7.63 8.65
N GLN A 34 11.17 6.76 9.29
CA GLN A 34 10.46 7.05 10.53
C GLN A 34 11.42 7.45 11.66
N SER A 35 12.49 6.68 11.87
CA SER A 35 13.50 6.98 12.88
C SER A 35 14.23 8.29 12.60
N PHE A 36 14.49 8.61 11.33
CA PHE A 36 15.09 9.88 10.94
C PHE A 36 14.17 11.06 11.22
N LEU A 37 12.89 10.97 10.82
CA LEU A 37 11.91 12.04 11.04
C LEU A 37 11.69 12.37 12.53
N ARG A 38 11.98 11.41 13.42
CA ARG A 38 11.82 11.57 14.88
C ARG A 38 13.12 11.59 15.65
N ALA A 39 14.26 11.74 14.98
CA ALA A 39 15.57 11.72 15.62
C ALA A 39 15.75 12.85 16.65
N GLU A 40 15.19 14.02 16.37
CA GLU A 40 15.31 15.24 17.20
C GLU A 40 14.08 15.47 18.10
N CYS A 41 13.17 14.49 18.23
CA CYS A 41 12.03 14.58 19.14
C CYS A 41 12.46 14.32 20.59
N ASP A 42 11.85 15.01 21.54
CA ASP A 42 12.18 14.91 22.98
C ASP A 42 11.22 13.99 23.75
N ASP A 43 10.81 12.88 23.14
CA ASP A 43 9.89 11.91 23.75
C ASP A 43 10.48 10.49 23.83
N ASP A 44 9.88 9.64 24.66
CA ASP A 44 10.38 8.29 24.95
C ASP A 44 10.48 7.37 23.72
N LEU A 45 9.78 7.72 22.64
CA LEU A 45 9.72 6.97 21.39
C LEU A 45 10.59 7.59 20.29
N ALA A 46 11.38 8.62 20.57
CA ALA A 46 12.21 9.29 19.58
C ALA A 46 13.28 8.38 18.93
N GLY A 47 13.72 8.76 17.73
CA GLY A 47 14.77 8.10 16.97
C GLY A 47 14.47 6.62 16.66
N GLU A 48 15.39 5.73 17.03
CA GLU A 48 15.28 4.29 16.74
C GLU A 48 14.09 3.61 17.45
N LYS A 49 13.56 4.22 18.51
CA LYS A 49 12.36 3.71 19.22
C LYS A 49 11.05 4.09 18.51
N ALA A 50 11.11 4.90 17.46
CA ALA A 50 9.96 5.36 16.70
C ALA A 50 9.38 4.29 15.79
N HIS A 51 10.07 3.14 15.65
CA HIS A 51 9.66 2.01 14.85
C HIS A 51 9.73 0.70 15.65
N CYS A 52 8.77 -0.20 15.42
CA CYS A 52 8.85 -1.57 15.91
C CYS A 52 8.39 -2.60 14.88
N TYR A 53 9.04 -3.76 14.86
CA TYR A 53 8.60 -4.91 14.10
C TYR A 53 7.56 -5.71 14.87
N GLY A 54 6.46 -6.05 14.22
CA GLY A 54 5.40 -6.88 14.76
C GLY A 54 5.31 -8.25 14.06
N PRO A 55 4.88 -9.31 14.76
CA PRO A 55 4.53 -10.56 14.09
C PRO A 55 3.36 -10.36 13.11
N SER A 56 3.37 -11.13 12.02
CA SER A 56 2.32 -11.11 10.97
C SER A 56 0.91 -11.37 11.51
N THR A 57 0.78 -12.02 12.66
CA THR A 57 -0.51 -12.21 13.35
C THR A 57 -1.16 -10.90 13.79
N GLY A 58 -0.39 -9.83 13.99
CA GLY A 58 -0.91 -8.49 14.26
C GLY A 58 -1.44 -7.77 13.02
N ASN A 59 -1.11 -8.28 11.81
CA ASN A 59 -1.53 -7.69 10.54
C ASN A 59 -2.90 -8.19 10.06
N GLN A 60 -3.51 -9.14 10.78
CA GLN A 60 -4.76 -9.78 10.42
C GLN A 60 -5.93 -8.82 10.24
N TRP A 61 -5.99 -7.74 11.03
CA TRP A 61 -7.06 -6.76 10.90
C TRP A 61 -6.97 -5.98 9.57
N ILE A 62 -5.76 -5.51 9.22
CA ILE A 62 -5.49 -4.84 7.95
C ILE A 62 -5.71 -5.81 6.78
N GLU A 63 -5.20 -7.04 6.87
CA GLU A 63 -5.39 -8.07 5.85
C GLU A 63 -6.85 -8.45 5.65
N ALA A 64 -7.63 -8.55 6.75
CA ALA A 64 -9.06 -8.79 6.69
C ALA A 64 -9.80 -7.62 6.04
N TRP A 65 -9.42 -6.38 6.36
CA TRP A 65 -9.97 -5.18 5.73
C TRP A 65 -9.66 -5.15 4.23
N TRP A 66 -8.42 -5.40 3.83
CA TRP A 66 -8.05 -5.53 2.41
C TRP A 66 -8.83 -6.63 1.71
N SER A 67 -8.98 -7.79 2.34
CA SER A 67 -9.76 -8.91 1.79
C SER A 67 -11.24 -8.53 1.60
N TYR A 68 -11.84 -7.85 2.58
CA TYR A 68 -13.19 -7.32 2.46
C TYR A 68 -13.30 -6.30 1.33
N TYR A 69 -12.40 -5.32 1.31
CA TYR A 69 -12.36 -4.25 0.32
C TYR A 69 -12.22 -4.77 -1.12
N CYS A 70 -11.28 -5.71 -1.33
CA CYS A 70 -11.10 -6.37 -2.60
C CYS A 70 -12.38 -7.11 -3.06
N ARG A 71 -13.11 -7.73 -2.13
CA ARG A 71 -14.36 -8.44 -2.42
C ARG A 71 -15.55 -7.51 -2.66
N SER A 72 -15.59 -6.32 -2.06
CA SER A 72 -16.70 -5.39 -2.24
C SER A 72 -16.52 -4.50 -3.47
N CYS A 73 -15.33 -3.91 -3.63
CA CYS A 73 -15.10 -2.83 -4.59
C CYS A 73 -14.32 -3.30 -5.83
N LEU A 74 -13.33 -4.17 -5.65
CA LEU A 74 -12.48 -4.62 -6.77
C LEU A 74 -13.00 -5.86 -7.49
N THR A 75 -14.08 -6.47 -7.01
CA THR A 75 -14.68 -7.66 -7.66
C THR A 75 -15.02 -7.43 -9.13
N TRP A 76 -15.47 -6.23 -9.49
CA TRP A 76 -15.75 -5.89 -10.88
C TRP A 76 -14.46 -5.92 -11.73
N TRP A 77 -13.41 -5.21 -11.30
CA TRP A 77 -12.11 -5.20 -11.98
C TRP A 77 -11.50 -6.60 -12.09
N ILE A 78 -11.54 -7.37 -11.00
CA ILE A 78 -11.04 -8.75 -10.99
C ILE A 78 -11.79 -9.60 -12.02
N THR A 79 -13.11 -9.45 -12.12
CA THR A 79 -13.93 -10.20 -13.07
C THR A 79 -13.66 -9.74 -14.50
N PHE A 80 -13.55 -8.43 -14.73
CA PHE A 80 -13.25 -7.85 -16.03
C PHE A 80 -11.92 -8.35 -16.60
N PHE A 81 -10.83 -8.33 -15.82
CA PHE A 81 -9.53 -8.82 -16.30
C PHE A 81 -9.51 -10.34 -16.48
N LYS A 82 -10.27 -11.10 -15.68
CA LYS A 82 -10.46 -12.55 -15.91
C LYS A 82 -11.16 -12.82 -17.22
N ASP A 83 -12.23 -12.09 -17.53
CA ASP A 83 -12.93 -12.19 -18.82
C ASP A 83 -12.00 -11.90 -20.01
N LEU A 84 -11.07 -10.94 -19.88
CA LEU A 84 -10.08 -10.65 -20.92
C LEU A 84 -9.10 -11.80 -21.12
N MET A 85 -8.70 -12.49 -20.04
CA MET A 85 -7.88 -13.71 -20.14
C MET A 85 -8.64 -14.85 -20.80
N ASP A 86 -9.86 -15.11 -20.34
CA ASP A 86 -10.66 -16.25 -20.80
C ASP A 86 -11.03 -16.13 -22.28
N ARG A 87 -11.17 -14.89 -22.78
CA ARG A 87 -11.39 -14.59 -24.21
C ARG A 87 -10.11 -14.57 -25.04
N GLY A 88 -8.93 -14.74 -24.43
CA GLY A 88 -7.63 -14.69 -25.10
C GLY A 88 -7.20 -13.30 -25.57
N VAL A 89 -7.88 -12.23 -25.12
CA VAL A 89 -7.53 -10.83 -25.45
C VAL A 89 -6.31 -10.40 -24.63
N PHE A 90 -6.22 -10.87 -23.39
CA PHE A 90 -5.06 -10.68 -22.53
C PHE A 90 -4.34 -12.01 -22.33
N LEU A 91 -3.01 -12.01 -22.54
CA LEU A 91 -2.15 -13.17 -22.31
C LEU A 91 -1.22 -12.86 -21.14
N PRO A 92 -1.41 -13.49 -19.97
CA PRO A 92 -0.52 -13.34 -18.83
C PRO A 92 0.92 -13.71 -19.19
N GLY A 93 1.88 -12.88 -18.79
CA GLY A 93 3.31 -13.08 -19.12
C GLY A 93 3.73 -12.47 -20.46
N ASN A 94 2.81 -11.93 -21.26
CA ASN A 94 3.16 -11.05 -22.37
C ASN A 94 3.33 -9.62 -21.85
N THR A 95 4.57 -9.15 -21.78
CA THR A 95 4.93 -7.83 -21.26
C THR A 95 4.22 -6.69 -22.01
N LEU A 96 4.06 -6.78 -23.33
CA LEU A 96 3.38 -5.74 -24.12
C LEU A 96 1.91 -5.62 -23.70
N HIS A 97 1.21 -6.75 -23.52
CA HIS A 97 -0.19 -6.73 -23.10
C HIS A 97 -0.34 -6.21 -21.67
N GLN A 98 0.62 -6.53 -20.79
CA GLN A 98 0.64 -6.03 -19.42
C GLN A 98 0.84 -4.51 -19.38
N GLU A 99 1.79 -3.98 -20.15
CA GLU A 99 2.02 -2.54 -20.26
C GLU A 99 0.82 -1.81 -20.85
N PHE A 100 0.13 -2.37 -21.84
CA PHE A 100 -1.09 -1.78 -22.38
C PHE A 100 -2.23 -1.75 -21.36
N LEU A 101 -2.44 -2.86 -20.62
CA LEU A 101 -3.44 -2.86 -19.55
C LEU A 101 -3.10 -1.84 -18.47
N TRP A 102 -1.83 -1.76 -18.07
CA TRP A 102 -1.38 -0.78 -17.10
C TRP A 102 -1.63 0.64 -17.61
N PHE A 103 -1.21 0.96 -18.83
CA PHE A 103 -1.42 2.28 -19.43
C PHE A 103 -2.90 2.67 -19.52
N CYS A 104 -3.77 1.74 -19.93
CA CYS A 104 -5.19 2.03 -20.13
C CYS A 104 -5.99 2.10 -18.82
N PHE A 105 -5.64 1.30 -17.82
CA PHE A 105 -6.49 1.09 -16.64
C PHE A 105 -5.87 1.58 -15.33
N ALA A 106 -4.56 1.86 -15.24
CA ALA A 106 -3.95 2.30 -13.99
C ALA A 106 -4.59 3.58 -13.44
N GLU A 107 -4.89 4.55 -14.29
CA GLU A 107 -5.53 5.80 -13.86
C GLU A 107 -6.97 5.57 -13.34
N LEU A 108 -7.74 4.74 -14.04
CA LEU A 108 -9.12 4.40 -13.64
C LEU A 108 -9.16 3.63 -12.32
N ILE A 109 -8.25 2.66 -12.16
CA ILE A 109 -8.12 1.91 -10.90
C ILE A 109 -7.70 2.86 -9.77
N GLN A 110 -6.77 3.78 -10.02
CA GLN A 110 -6.36 4.76 -9.02
C GLN A 110 -7.53 5.69 -8.60
N GLN A 111 -8.34 6.15 -9.55
CA GLN A 111 -9.54 6.95 -9.26
C GLN A 111 -10.55 6.21 -8.37
N ASP A 112 -10.79 4.92 -8.65
CA ASP A 112 -11.67 4.09 -7.82
C ASP A 112 -11.10 3.87 -6.42
N LEU A 113 -9.78 3.69 -6.28
CA LEU A 113 -9.11 3.60 -4.99
C LEU A 113 -9.21 4.91 -4.21
N ASP A 114 -9.03 6.05 -4.87
CA ASP A 114 -9.10 7.37 -4.25
C ASP A 114 -10.51 7.72 -3.75
N PHE A 115 -11.56 7.29 -4.47
CA PHE A 115 -12.95 7.45 -4.02
C PHE A 115 -13.21 6.81 -2.65
N VAL A 116 -12.54 5.70 -2.38
CA VAL A 116 -12.69 4.97 -1.11
C VAL A 116 -11.88 5.61 0.01
N LYS A 117 -10.77 6.30 -0.30
CA LYS A 117 -9.99 7.08 0.69
C LYS A 117 -10.84 8.17 1.38
N ILE A 118 -11.94 8.61 0.77
CA ILE A 118 -12.80 9.70 1.23
C ILE A 118 -13.88 9.24 2.26
N HIS A 119 -14.05 7.93 2.47
CA HIS A 119 -15.01 7.34 3.42
C HIS A 119 -14.30 6.65 4.60
#